data_AF-A0A069EZ10-F1
#
_entry.id   AF-A0A069EZ10-F1
#
_cell.length_a   1.000
_cell.length_b   1.000
_cell.length_c   1.000
_cell.angle_alpha   90.00
_cell.angle_beta   90.00
_cell.angle_gamma   90.00
#
_symmetry.space_group_name_H-M   'P 1'
#
loop_
_entity.id
_entity.type
_entity.pdbx_description
1 polymer ?
#
loop_
_entity_poly.entity_id
_entity_poly.type
_entity_poly.pdbx_seq_one_letter_code
_entity_poly.pdbx_strand_id
1 'polypeptide(L)'
;MESTYDGSGNFAVVLQDAQGNMLDLLVNEIGSYKGKSFIWIKETEDYYLNINGNQGNWDIKIMQYRPLEIETLPGILEGNGDDVIFFEINQGSYQIAFTHNGDSNFAVTVNAIDLLVNEIGNYEGSQRYSFEDTSVYVFVVKADGDWTITVKE
;
A
#
# COMPACT_ATOMS: atom_id res chain seq x y z
N MET A 1 2.00 -6.89 -4.59
CA MET A 1 1.33 -7.13 -5.87
C MET A 1 1.19 -5.80 -6.59
N GLU A 2 1.55 -5.74 -7.87
CA GLU A 2 1.23 -4.60 -8.74
C GLU A 2 0.03 -4.99 -9.60
N SER A 3 -0.92 -4.07 -9.79
CA SER A 3 -2.08 -4.34 -10.63
C SER A 3 -2.42 -3.14 -11.49
N THR A 4 -2.90 -3.42 -12.70
CA THR A 4 -3.48 -2.43 -13.60
C THR A 4 -4.84 -2.90 -14.09
N TYR A 5 -5.72 -1.95 -14.37
CA TYR A 5 -7.02 -2.16 -14.99
C TYR A 5 -7.40 -0.93 -15.81
N ASP A 6 -7.83 -1.12 -17.05
CA ASP A 6 -8.17 -0.03 -17.98
C ASP A 6 -9.69 0.16 -18.20
N GLY A 7 -10.52 -0.61 -17.48
CA GLY A 7 -11.96 -0.56 -17.63
C GLY A 7 -12.63 0.54 -16.81
N SER A 8 -13.92 0.78 -17.09
CA SER A 8 -14.75 1.78 -16.38
C SER A 8 -15.60 1.18 -15.25
N GLY A 9 -15.69 -0.14 -15.17
CA GLY A 9 -16.49 -0.86 -14.17
C GLY A 9 -15.76 -1.14 -12.87
N ASN A 10 -16.34 -2.00 -12.05
CA ASN A 10 -15.71 -2.46 -10.81
C ASN A 10 -14.44 -3.26 -11.12
N PHE A 11 -13.39 -2.99 -10.37
CA PHE A 11 -12.17 -3.78 -10.33
C PHE A 11 -11.89 -4.24 -8.90
N ALA A 12 -12.01 -5.54 -8.65
CA ALA A 12 -11.75 -6.13 -7.35
C ALA A 12 -10.80 -7.30 -7.46
N VAL A 13 -9.82 -7.36 -6.57
CA VAL A 13 -8.88 -8.49 -6.44
C VAL A 13 -8.91 -8.98 -5.01
N VAL A 14 -9.46 -10.18 -4.82
CA VAL A 14 -9.57 -10.84 -3.51
C VAL A 14 -8.52 -11.93 -3.43
N LEU A 15 -7.72 -11.91 -2.38
CA LEU A 15 -6.81 -13.02 -2.04
C LEU A 15 -7.58 -14.07 -1.23
N GLN A 16 -7.43 -15.33 -1.61
CA GLN A 16 -8.03 -16.46 -0.93
C GLN A 16 -6.98 -17.51 -0.56
N ASP A 17 -7.22 -18.20 0.56
CA ASP A 17 -6.44 -19.38 0.97
C ASP A 17 -6.74 -20.60 0.08
N ALA A 18 -6.05 -21.72 0.35
CA ALA A 18 -6.21 -22.96 -0.39
C ALA A 18 -7.63 -23.58 -0.32
N GLN A 19 -8.46 -23.16 0.64
CA GLN A 19 -9.84 -23.61 0.80
C GLN A 19 -10.86 -22.63 0.18
N GLY A 20 -10.39 -21.51 -0.36
CA GLY A 20 -11.24 -20.47 -0.94
C GLY A 20 -11.79 -19.48 0.08
N ASN A 21 -11.32 -19.50 1.34
CA ASN A 21 -11.69 -18.46 2.29
C ASN A 21 -10.95 -17.17 1.92
N MET A 22 -11.66 -16.05 2.05
CA MET A 22 -11.08 -14.73 1.82
C MET A 22 -10.06 -14.39 2.91
N LEU A 23 -8.85 -14.01 2.49
CA LEU A 23 -7.80 -13.49 3.36
C LEU A 23 -7.80 -11.95 3.34
N ASP A 24 -7.90 -11.35 2.15
CA ASP A 24 -7.85 -9.89 2.02
C ASP A 24 -8.48 -9.40 0.71
N LEU A 25 -8.93 -8.14 0.69
CA LEU A 25 -9.37 -7.39 -0.48
C LEU A 25 -8.24 -6.46 -0.92
N LEU A 26 -7.37 -6.97 -1.80
CA LEU A 26 -6.14 -6.28 -2.19
C LEU A 26 -6.39 -5.02 -3.03
N VAL A 27 -7.45 -5.05 -3.86
CA VAL A 27 -7.91 -3.92 -4.70
C VAL A 27 -9.44 -3.90 -4.69
N ASN A 28 -10.05 -2.72 -4.60
CA ASN A 28 -11.50 -2.53 -4.68
C ASN A 28 -11.85 -1.13 -5.19
N GLU A 29 -11.87 -0.98 -6.51
CA GLU A 29 -12.01 0.31 -7.17
C GLU A 29 -13.11 0.29 -8.22
N ILE A 30 -13.54 1.50 -8.63
CA ILE A 30 -14.44 1.70 -9.77
C ILE A 30 -13.71 2.58 -10.78
N GLY A 31 -13.65 2.12 -12.02
CA GLY A 31 -12.90 2.79 -13.07
C GLY A 31 -11.48 2.25 -13.19
N SER A 32 -10.66 2.95 -13.97
CA SER A 32 -9.29 2.53 -14.23
C SER A 32 -8.47 2.53 -12.95
N TYR A 33 -7.61 1.54 -12.79
CA TYR A 33 -6.76 1.39 -11.61
C TYR A 33 -5.32 1.12 -12.00
N LYS A 34 -4.39 1.70 -11.24
CA LYS A 34 -2.98 1.34 -11.25
C LYS A 34 -2.44 1.58 -9.85
N GLY A 35 -1.95 0.53 -9.21
CA GLY A 35 -1.42 0.67 -7.85
C GLY A 35 -0.77 -0.61 -7.34
N LYS A 36 -0.20 -0.51 -6.14
CA LYS A 36 0.43 -1.63 -5.45
C LYS A 36 -0.33 -1.99 -4.18
N SER A 37 -0.36 -3.27 -3.86
CA SER A 37 -0.88 -3.80 -2.59
C SER A 37 0.12 -4.76 -1.94
N PHE A 38 0.04 -4.88 -0.62
CA PHE A 38 0.98 -5.65 0.18
C PHE A 38 0.25 -6.44 1.25
N ILE A 39 0.68 -7.68 1.47
CA ILE A 39 0.16 -8.55 2.53
C ILE A 39 1.26 -9.49 3.00
N TRP A 40 1.25 -9.80 4.31
CA TRP A 40 2.07 -10.86 4.89
C TRP A 40 1.41 -12.22 4.73
N ILE A 41 2.10 -13.14 4.07
CA ILE A 41 1.72 -14.56 3.99
C ILE A 41 2.66 -15.34 4.91
N LYS A 42 2.09 -16.07 5.87
CA LYS A 42 2.85 -16.82 6.89
C LYS A 42 3.04 -18.29 6.53
N GLU A 43 2.03 -18.88 5.89
CA GLU A 43 2.02 -20.30 5.56
C GLU A 43 2.56 -20.53 4.15
N THR A 44 3.19 -21.68 3.95
CA THR A 44 3.68 -22.11 2.63
C THR A 44 2.66 -23.07 2.03
N GLU A 45 1.68 -22.52 1.32
CA GLU A 45 0.61 -23.25 0.65
C GLU A 45 0.18 -22.54 -0.65
N ASP A 46 -0.84 -23.10 -1.31
CA ASP A 46 -1.43 -22.51 -2.50
C ASP A 46 -2.38 -21.37 -2.12
N TYR A 47 -2.30 -20.28 -2.89
CA TYR A 47 -3.19 -19.12 -2.76
C TYR A 47 -3.83 -18.80 -4.10
N TYR A 48 -5.05 -18.26 -4.06
CA TYR A 48 -5.83 -17.93 -5.25
C TYR A 48 -6.18 -16.45 -5.27
N LEU A 49 -6.14 -15.83 -6.45
CA LEU A 49 -6.71 -14.51 -6.68
C LEU A 49 -8.06 -14.68 -7.37
N ASN A 50 -9.13 -14.21 -6.72
CA ASN A 50 -10.43 -14.04 -7.33
C ASN A 50 -10.54 -12.60 -7.86
N ILE A 51 -10.64 -12.46 -9.18
CA ILE A 51 -10.53 -11.17 -9.89
C ILE A 51 -11.85 -10.87 -10.58
N ASN A 52 -12.41 -9.70 -10.28
CA ASN A 52 -13.53 -9.11 -11.02
C ASN A 52 -13.03 -7.86 -11.74
N GLY A 53 -13.08 -7.85 -13.06
CA GLY A 53 -12.64 -6.76 -13.93
C GLY A 53 -13.19 -6.93 -15.34
N ASN A 54 -14.48 -7.28 -15.45
CA ASN A 54 -15.08 -7.78 -16.69
C ASN A 54 -15.35 -6.69 -17.76
N GLN A 55 -15.08 -5.42 -17.46
CA GLN A 55 -15.30 -4.28 -18.36
C GLN A 55 -14.00 -3.62 -18.83
N GLY A 56 -12.87 -4.34 -18.76
CA GLY A 56 -11.57 -3.87 -19.22
C GLY A 56 -10.53 -4.99 -19.21
N ASN A 57 -9.33 -4.67 -19.66
CA ASN A 57 -8.15 -5.50 -19.50
C ASN A 57 -7.53 -5.22 -18.14
N TRP A 58 -6.97 -6.25 -17.53
CA TRP A 58 -6.19 -6.15 -16.31
C TRP A 58 -4.87 -6.88 -16.46
N ASP A 59 -3.87 -6.40 -15.73
CA ASP A 59 -2.58 -7.07 -15.56
C ASP A 59 -2.26 -7.15 -14.07
N ILE A 60 -1.75 -8.30 -13.62
CA ILE A 60 -1.36 -8.51 -12.23
C ILE A 60 0.03 -9.12 -12.20
N LYS A 61 0.92 -8.44 -11.48
CA LYS A 61 2.27 -8.91 -11.22
C LYS A 61 2.45 -9.17 -9.72
N ILE A 62 2.72 -10.42 -9.39
CA ILE A 62 2.97 -10.86 -8.02
C ILE A 62 4.49 -10.85 -7.79
N MET A 63 4.91 -10.22 -6.69
CA MET A 63 6.29 -10.22 -6.21
C MET A 63 6.29 -10.77 -4.79
N GLN A 64 7.09 -11.81 -4.56
CA GLN A 64 7.20 -12.51 -3.26
C GLN A 64 8.55 -12.27 -2.57
N TYR A 65 9.37 -11.38 -3.12
CA TYR A 65 10.66 -10.98 -2.56
C TYR A 65 10.68 -9.47 -2.34
N ARG A 66 11.54 -9.03 -1.41
CA ARG A 66 11.82 -7.61 -1.21
C ARG A 66 12.49 -7.04 -2.47
N PRO A 67 12.07 -5.86 -2.96
CA PRO A 67 12.79 -5.17 -4.04
C PRO A 67 14.28 -5.01 -3.70
N LEU A 68 15.14 -5.11 -4.72
CA LEU A 68 16.58 -4.89 -4.55
C LEU A 68 16.91 -3.41 -4.25
N GLU A 69 16.16 -2.52 -4.88
CA GLU A 69 16.25 -1.08 -4.69
C GLU A 69 15.11 -0.66 -3.76
N ILE A 70 15.48 -0.08 -2.63
CA ILE A 70 14.57 0.42 -1.60
C ILE A 70 15.04 1.81 -1.17
N GLU A 71 14.12 2.59 -0.62
CA GLU A 71 14.40 3.94 -0.18
C GLU A 71 15.25 3.95 1.11
N THR A 72 15.85 5.10 1.43
CA THR A 72 16.52 5.31 2.72
C THR A 72 15.92 6.55 3.38
N LEU A 73 15.44 6.41 4.62
CA LEU A 73 14.85 7.51 5.40
C LEU A 73 15.75 7.85 6.60
N PRO A 74 15.72 9.10 7.13
CA PRO A 74 14.77 10.20 6.88
C PRO A 74 14.81 10.82 5.47
N GLY A 75 13.68 11.33 5.00
CA GLY A 75 13.54 11.84 3.63
C GLY A 75 12.09 12.20 3.26
N ILE A 76 11.88 12.51 1.99
CA ILE A 76 10.56 12.79 1.41
C ILE A 76 10.24 11.70 0.39
N LEU A 77 9.06 11.13 0.50
CA LEU A 77 8.46 10.21 -0.46
C LEU A 77 7.24 10.88 -1.08
N GLU A 78 7.04 10.66 -2.37
CA GLU A 78 5.92 11.21 -3.14
C GLU A 78 5.32 10.11 -4.02
N GLY A 79 4.01 10.17 -4.24
CA GLY A 79 3.32 9.24 -5.12
C GLY A 79 1.90 9.66 -5.43
N ASN A 80 1.20 8.81 -6.18
CA ASN A 80 -0.19 9.00 -6.57
C ASN A 80 -0.91 7.64 -6.49
N GLY A 81 -2.08 7.63 -5.85
CA GLY A 81 -2.87 6.42 -5.65
C GLY A 81 -2.24 5.41 -4.68
N ASP A 82 -2.75 4.19 -4.70
CA ASP A 82 -2.24 3.06 -3.91
C ASP A 82 -0.78 2.72 -4.22
N ASP A 83 0.07 2.64 -3.19
CA ASP A 83 1.47 2.26 -3.36
C ASP A 83 2.05 1.51 -2.15
N VAL A 84 3.19 0.87 -2.38
CA VAL A 84 3.95 0.08 -1.42
C VAL A 84 5.41 0.46 -1.54
N ILE A 85 5.95 1.10 -0.50
CA ILE A 85 7.31 1.66 -0.48
C ILE A 85 8.10 0.96 0.60
N PHE A 86 9.11 0.19 0.19
CA PHE A 86 10.09 -0.38 1.11
C PHE A 86 11.19 0.64 1.36
N PHE A 87 11.63 0.73 2.62
CA PHE A 87 12.69 1.66 3.01
C PHE A 87 13.53 1.12 4.17
N GLU A 88 14.81 1.50 4.20
CA GLU A 88 15.68 1.34 5.36
C GLU A 88 15.58 2.57 6.27
N ILE A 89 15.54 2.34 7.58
CA ILE A 89 15.60 3.39 8.59
C ILE A 89 16.32 2.87 9.84
N ASN A 90 16.99 3.77 10.55
CA ASN A 90 17.60 3.45 11.83
C ASN A 90 16.56 3.36 12.95
N GLN A 91 16.89 2.62 14.01
CA GLN A 91 16.13 2.65 15.25
C GLN A 91 16.01 4.09 15.77
N GLY A 92 14.80 4.50 16.17
CA GLY A 92 14.57 5.83 16.71
C GLY A 92 13.12 6.29 16.63
N SER A 93 12.84 7.43 17.26
CA SER A 93 11.55 8.12 17.15
C SER A 93 11.66 9.23 16.12
N TYR A 94 10.76 9.22 15.14
CA TYR A 94 10.74 10.18 14.04
C TYR A 94 9.41 10.94 14.01
N GLN A 95 9.43 12.19 13.58
CA GLN A 95 8.23 12.89 13.15
C GLN A 95 7.94 12.51 11.69
N ILE A 96 6.73 12.03 11.44
CA ILE A 96 6.25 11.69 10.09
C ILE A 96 5.09 12.61 9.75
N ALA A 97 5.26 13.43 8.71
CA ALA A 97 4.23 14.29 8.16
C ALA A 97 3.68 13.73 6.85
N PHE A 98 2.39 13.91 6.60
CA PHE A 98 1.70 13.39 5.43
C PHE A 98 0.87 14.48 4.78
N THR A 99 0.78 14.41 3.45
CA THR A 99 -0.22 15.16 2.68
C THR A 99 -0.96 14.22 1.75
N HIS A 100 -2.22 14.51 1.48
CA HIS A 100 -3.00 13.86 0.43
C HIS A 100 -3.89 14.89 -0.27
N ASN A 101 -3.91 14.83 -1.59
CA ASN A 101 -4.76 15.62 -2.47
C ASN A 101 -5.64 14.68 -3.30
N GLY A 102 -6.75 14.24 -2.70
CA GLY A 102 -7.72 13.30 -3.24
C GLY A 102 -9.06 13.42 -2.51
N ASP A 103 -10.06 12.67 -2.95
CA ASP A 103 -11.43 12.80 -2.45
C ASP A 103 -11.88 11.57 -1.65
N SER A 104 -11.10 10.48 -1.68
CA SER A 104 -11.45 9.18 -1.10
C SER A 104 -10.52 8.81 0.06
N ASN A 105 -10.49 7.53 0.45
CA ASN A 105 -9.70 7.10 1.60
C ASN A 105 -8.22 7.39 1.41
N PHE A 106 -7.62 8.05 2.40
CA PHE A 106 -6.18 8.15 2.59
C PHE A 106 -5.78 7.38 3.85
N ALA A 107 -5.15 6.23 3.65
CA ALA A 107 -4.64 5.43 4.75
C ALA A 107 -3.17 5.08 4.54
N VAL A 108 -2.38 5.21 5.59
CA VAL A 108 -0.96 4.83 5.57
C VAL A 108 -0.69 3.94 6.76
N THR A 109 -0.08 2.79 6.51
CA THR A 109 0.35 1.85 7.56
C THR A 109 1.84 1.56 7.45
N VAL A 110 2.46 1.22 8.58
CA VAL A 110 3.79 0.59 8.62
C VAL A 110 3.61 -0.92 8.68
N ASN A 111 4.29 -1.64 7.80
CA ASN A 111 4.27 -3.11 7.71
C ASN A 111 2.87 -3.71 7.56
N ALA A 112 1.89 -2.96 7.03
CA ALA A 112 0.46 -3.34 7.00
C ALA A 112 -0.13 -3.68 8.39
N ILE A 113 0.46 -3.15 9.47
CA ILE A 113 0.06 -3.44 10.85
C ILE A 113 -0.26 -2.14 11.58
N ASP A 114 0.70 -1.21 11.64
CA ASP A 114 0.54 0.00 12.43
C ASP A 114 -0.08 1.11 11.60
N LEU A 115 -1.30 1.50 11.94
CA LEU A 115 -2.05 2.55 11.26
C LEU A 115 -1.53 3.94 11.66
N LEU A 116 -1.01 4.68 10.69
CA LEU A 116 -0.54 6.04 10.87
C LEU A 116 -1.65 7.03 10.47
N VAL A 117 -2.21 6.89 9.28
CA VAL A 117 -3.27 7.79 8.79
C VAL A 117 -4.48 6.95 8.40
N ASN A 118 -5.68 7.48 8.65
CA ASN A 118 -6.94 6.92 8.19
C ASN A 118 -7.99 8.03 8.09
N GLU A 119 -8.01 8.69 6.95
CA GLU A 119 -8.83 9.87 6.70
C GLU A 119 -9.55 9.74 5.36
N ILE A 120 -10.53 10.61 5.13
CA ILE A 120 -11.25 10.68 3.85
C ILE A 120 -11.02 12.05 3.23
N GLY A 121 -10.57 12.06 1.98
CA GLY A 121 -10.32 13.25 1.19
C GLY A 121 -8.95 13.88 1.45
N ASN A 122 -8.89 15.19 1.26
CA ASN A 122 -7.67 15.97 1.47
C ASN A 122 -7.17 15.85 2.91
N TYR A 123 -5.86 15.68 3.05
CA TYR A 123 -5.21 15.53 4.34
C TYR A 123 -3.91 16.32 4.43
N GLU A 124 -3.68 16.92 5.59
CA GLU A 124 -2.39 17.48 5.99
C GLU A 124 -2.24 17.28 7.50
N GLY A 125 -1.24 16.50 7.91
CA GLY A 125 -1.06 16.14 9.31
C GLY A 125 0.31 15.54 9.59
N SER A 126 0.62 15.34 10.88
CA SER A 126 1.84 14.65 11.30
C SER A 126 1.69 13.96 12.64
N GLN A 127 2.52 12.95 12.88
CA GLN A 127 2.60 12.26 14.17
C GLN A 127 4.03 11.80 14.45
N ARG A 128 4.27 11.29 15.66
CA ARG A 128 5.50 10.55 15.97
C ARG A 128 5.28 9.06 15.84
N TYR A 129 6.28 8.38 15.28
CA TYR A 129 6.35 6.93 15.24
C TYR A 129 7.75 6.48 15.62
N SER A 130 7.86 5.39 16.39
CA SER A 130 9.13 4.82 16.82
C SER A 130 9.39 3.52 16.08
N PHE A 131 10.54 3.45 15.41
CA PHE A 131 11.07 2.23 14.83
C PHE A 131 11.95 1.54 15.87
N GLU A 132 11.57 0.32 16.24
CA GLU A 132 12.22 -0.45 17.31
C GLU A 132 13.61 -0.96 16.92
N ASP A 133 13.85 -1.18 15.62
CA ASP A 133 15.10 -1.74 15.09
C ASP A 133 15.62 -0.93 13.90
N THR A 134 16.94 -0.91 13.70
CA THR A 134 17.53 -0.51 12.41
C THR A 134 17.28 -1.63 11.41
N SER A 135 16.32 -1.44 10.51
CA SER A 135 15.85 -2.49 9.61
C SER A 135 15.13 -1.92 8.38
N VAL A 136 14.62 -2.83 7.54
CA VAL A 136 13.70 -2.51 6.45
C VAL A 136 12.27 -2.57 6.93
N TYR A 137 11.53 -1.50 6.65
CA TYR A 137 10.10 -1.38 6.87
C TYR A 137 9.39 -1.13 5.53
N VAL A 138 8.06 -1.19 5.53
CA VAL A 138 7.24 -0.85 4.37
C VAL A 138 6.13 0.11 4.76
N PHE A 139 5.99 1.20 4.00
CA PHE A 139 4.77 1.99 3.99
C PHE A 139 3.81 1.37 2.98
N VAL A 140 2.59 1.06 3.45
CA VAL A 140 1.48 0.67 2.57
C VAL A 140 0.51 1.83 2.55
N VAL A 141 0.37 2.43 1.38
CA VAL A 141 -0.45 3.62 1.14
C VAL A 141 -1.70 3.18 0.37
N LYS A 142 -2.86 3.60 0.88
CA LYS A 142 -4.15 3.57 0.19
C LYS A 142 -4.56 5.00 -0.09
N ALA A 143 -4.78 5.34 -1.35
CA ALA A 143 -5.06 6.70 -1.80
C ALA A 143 -5.73 6.70 -3.17
N ASP A 144 -6.46 7.77 -3.49
CA ASP A 144 -6.99 8.05 -4.83
C ASP A 144 -6.31 9.24 -5.52
N GLY A 145 -5.46 9.98 -4.79
CA GLY A 145 -4.81 11.18 -5.26
C GLY A 145 -3.31 11.25 -4.98
N ASP A 146 -2.73 12.43 -5.20
CA ASP A 146 -1.32 12.69 -4.92
C ASP A 146 -1.08 12.71 -3.41
N TRP A 147 0.03 12.15 -2.96
CA TRP A 147 0.40 12.15 -1.55
C TRP A 147 1.90 12.39 -1.34
N THR A 148 2.24 12.86 -0.15
CA THR A 148 3.63 12.91 0.32
C THR A 148 3.76 12.31 1.72
N ILE A 149 4.91 11.71 2.00
CA ILE A 149 5.32 11.25 3.34
C ILE A 149 6.69 11.84 3.62
N THR A 150 6.78 12.71 4.62
CA THR A 150 8.02 13.32 5.05
C THR A 150 8.43 12.79 6.42
N VAL A 151 9.57 12.09 6.48
CA VAL A 151 10.16 11.58 7.73
C VAL A 151 11.29 12.50 8.17
N LYS A 152 11.27 12.94 9.43
CA LYS A 152 12.28 13.79 10.07
C LYS A 152 12.68 13.21 11.42
N GLU A 153 13.94 13.41 11.81
CA GLU A 153 14.43 13.13 13.17
C GLU A 153 13.70 13.95 14.24
#